data_AF-A0A6G2DXW4-F1
#
_entry.id   AF-A0A6G2DXW4-F1
#
_cell.length_a   1.000
_cell.length_b   1.000
_cell.length_c   1.000
_cell.angle_alpha   90.00
_cell.angle_beta   90.00
_cell.angle_gamma   90.00
#
_symmetry.space_group_name_H-M   'P 1'
#
loop_
_entity.id
_entity.type
_entity.pdbx_description
1 polymer ?
#
loop_
_entity_poly.entity_id
_entity_poly.type
_entity_poly.pdbx_seq_one_letter_code
_entity_poly.pdbx_strand_id
1 'polypeptide(L)'
;DNKYDLGRLVNIRDKALKSLLAGKFLKARDKNIVFNVEVPEEIQVEGMSLLDFLTVVSILCDNAIEASVEACQPHVSIAFFKNGAQ
;
A
#
# COMPACT_ATOMS: atom_id res chain seq x y z
N ASP A 1 6.58 -7.19 19.03
CA ASP A 1 6.26 -8.08 17.90
C ASP A 1 5.78 -7.37 16.63
N ASN A 2 6.51 -6.35 16.14
CA ASN A 2 6.07 -5.53 14.99
C ASN A 2 6.84 -5.84 13.68
N LYS A 3 7.39 -7.05 13.54
CA LYS A 3 8.34 -7.36 12.46
C LYS A 3 7.72 -7.84 11.15
N TYR A 4 6.39 -8.08 11.06
CA TYR A 4 5.85 -8.92 9.98
C TYR A 4 4.63 -8.44 9.16
N ASP A 5 4.22 -7.17 9.21
CA ASP A 5 3.25 -6.67 8.20
C ASP A 5 3.91 -6.33 6.85
N LEU A 6 5.19 -5.94 6.86
CA LEU A 6 5.97 -5.73 5.63
C LEU A 6 6.30 -7.04 4.89
N GLY A 7 6.17 -8.19 5.55
CA GLY A 7 6.34 -9.51 4.91
C GLY A 7 5.36 -9.71 3.74
N ARG A 8 4.21 -9.02 3.77
CA ARG A 8 3.20 -9.02 2.71
C ARG A 8 3.62 -8.24 1.46
N LEU A 9 4.70 -7.44 1.53
CA LEU A 9 5.32 -6.82 0.36
C LEU A 9 6.26 -7.77 -0.40
N VAL A 10 6.40 -9.04 0.02
CA VAL A 10 7.30 -10.00 -0.65
C VAL A 10 6.97 -10.17 -2.13
N ASN A 11 5.68 -10.12 -2.48
CA ASN A 11 5.18 -10.26 -3.84
C ASN A 11 5.32 -8.96 -4.67
N ILE A 12 5.86 -7.90 -4.09
CA ILE A 12 6.20 -6.68 -4.83
C ILE A 12 7.66 -6.76 -5.27
N ARG A 13 7.90 -7.04 -6.55
CA ARG A 13 9.27 -7.06 -7.10
C ARG A 13 9.81 -5.68 -7.44
N ASP A 14 8.92 -4.76 -7.83
CA ASP A 14 9.31 -3.39 -8.12
C ASP A 14 9.79 -2.66 -6.85
N LYS A 15 11.05 -2.22 -6.88
CA LYS A 15 11.70 -1.59 -5.72
C LYS A 15 11.08 -0.24 -5.40
N ALA A 16 10.62 0.51 -6.40
CA ALA A 16 10.04 1.82 -6.21
C ALA A 16 8.67 1.70 -5.53
N LEU A 17 7.82 0.79 -6.00
CA LEU A 17 6.52 0.51 -5.36
C LEU A 17 6.69 -0.02 -3.93
N LYS A 18 7.62 -0.95 -3.72
CA LYS A 18 7.92 -1.47 -2.37
C LYS A 18 8.36 -0.36 -1.42
N SER A 19 9.26 0.52 -1.86
CA SER A 19 9.75 1.63 -1.05
C SER A 19 8.65 2.66 -0.78
N LEU A 20 7.82 2.95 -1.77
CA LEU A 20 6.66 3.83 -1.63
C LEU A 20 5.73 3.33 -0.53
N LEU A 21 5.26 2.07 -0.62
CA LEU A 21 4.33 1.49 0.34
C LEU A 21 4.94 1.36 1.74
N ALA A 22 6.23 1.01 1.85
CA ALA A 22 6.93 1.02 3.14
C ALA A 22 6.95 2.42 3.77
N GLY A 23 7.17 3.47 2.96
CA GLY A 23 7.07 4.86 3.41
C GLY A 23 5.66 5.24 3.89
N LYS A 24 4.62 4.80 3.17
CA LYS A 24 3.21 5.03 3.58
C LYS A 24 2.86 4.28 4.86
N PHE A 25 3.33 3.05 5.02
CA PHE A 25 3.18 2.26 6.25
C PHE A 25 3.80 2.99 7.45
N LEU A 26 5.02 3.51 7.32
CA LEU A 26 5.66 4.29 8.39
C LEU A 26 4.88 5.56 8.72
N LYS A 27 4.46 6.34 7.70
CA LYS A 27 3.65 7.56 7.87
C LYS A 27 2.32 7.27 8.58
N ALA A 28 1.65 6.17 8.25
CA ALA A 28 0.39 5.76 8.87
C ALA A 28 0.61 5.34 10.34
N ARG A 29 1.64 4.53 10.59
CA ARG A 29 2.00 4.07 11.93
C ARG A 29 2.33 5.23 12.87
N ASP A 30 3.05 6.24 12.40
CA ASP A 30 3.39 7.43 13.19
C ASP A 30 2.14 8.25 13.58
N LYS A 31 1.02 8.05 12.88
CA LYS A 31 -0.30 8.62 13.19
C LYS A 31 -1.22 7.66 13.96
N ASN A 32 -0.70 6.52 14.44
CA ASN A 32 -1.47 5.44 15.09
C ASN A 32 -2.59 4.86 14.22
N ILE A 33 -2.39 4.85 12.89
CA ILE A 33 -3.32 4.24 11.94
C ILE A 33 -2.89 2.80 11.68
N VAL A 34 -3.85 1.87 11.79
CA VAL A 34 -3.61 0.48 11.36
C VAL A 34 -3.53 0.45 9.83
N PHE A 35 -2.40 -0.02 9.29
CA PHE A 35 -2.15 -0.03 7.85
C PHE A 35 -1.85 -1.43 7.35
N ASN A 36 -2.77 -1.99 6.57
CA ASN A 36 -2.66 -3.32 6.00
C ASN A 36 -2.41 -3.27 4.49
N VAL A 37 -1.56 -4.18 4.02
CA VAL A 37 -1.32 -4.38 2.59
C VAL A 37 -1.52 -5.86 2.27
N GLU A 38 -2.25 -6.15 1.20
CA GLU A 38 -2.50 -7.49 0.70
C GLU A 38 -2.07 -7.59 -0.77
N VAL A 39 -1.13 -8.51 -1.02
CA VAL A 39 -0.57 -8.76 -2.35
C VAL A 39 -0.45 -10.27 -2.50
N PRO A 40 -1.53 -10.97 -2.87
CA PRO A 40 -1.53 -12.43 -2.96
C PRO A 40 -0.65 -12.94 -4.10
N GLU A 41 -0.52 -12.16 -5.17
CA GLU A 41 0.24 -12.49 -6.38
C GLU A 41 1.29 -11.44 -6.70
N GLU A 42 2.27 -11.79 -7.52
CA GLU A 42 3.27 -10.83 -7.99
C GLU A 42 2.63 -9.71 -8.81
N ILE A 43 2.94 -8.46 -8.45
CA ILE A 43 2.42 -7.30 -9.16
C ILE A 43 3.23 -7.07 -10.45
N GLN A 44 2.52 -7.02 -11.57
CA GLN A 44 3.03 -6.50 -12.84
C GLN A 44 2.18 -5.31 -13.26
N VAL A 45 2.83 -4.17 -13.52
CA VAL A 45 2.15 -2.95 -13.96
C VAL A 45 1.95 -3.05 -15.48
N GLU A 46 0.69 -3.07 -15.90
CA GLU A 46 0.28 -3.14 -17.30
C GLU A 46 -0.72 -2.01 -17.61
N GLY A 47 -0.75 -1.55 -18.86
CA GLY A 47 -1.72 -0.54 -19.31
C GLY A 47 -1.43 0.91 -18.91
N MET A 48 -0.34 1.18 -18.18
CA MET A 48 0.16 2.54 -17.90
C MET A 48 1.66 2.56 -17.60
N SER A 49 2.28 3.75 -17.57
CA SER A 49 3.68 3.89 -17.18
C SER A 49 3.88 3.62 -15.69
N LEU A 50 5.06 3.12 -15.31
CA LEU A 50 5.39 2.88 -13.90
C LEU A 50 5.29 4.15 -13.06
N LEU A 51 5.74 5.29 -13.59
CA LEU A 51 5.72 6.56 -12.87
C LEU A 51 4.29 7.03 -12.62
N ASP A 52 3.41 6.92 -13.62
CA ASP A 52 2.00 7.28 -13.46
C ASP A 52 1.33 6.35 -12.43
N PHE A 53 1.63 5.05 -12.48
CA PHE A 53 1.10 4.08 -11.52
C PHE A 53 1.52 4.41 -10.09
N LEU A 54 2.81 4.65 -9.86
CA LEU A 54 3.35 5.04 -8.55
C LEU A 54 2.72 6.35 -8.06
N THR A 55 2.49 7.30 -8.96
CA THR A 55 1.85 8.58 -8.64
C THR A 55 0.42 8.37 -8.15
N VAL A 56 -0.37 7.58 -8.88
CA VAL A 56 -1.75 7.24 -8.49
C VAL A 56 -1.77 6.52 -7.14
N VAL A 57 -0.93 5.49 -6.95
CA VAL A 57 -0.85 4.76 -5.67
C VAL A 57 -0.48 5.69 -4.53
N SER A 58 0.49 6.60 -4.73
CA SER A 58 0.90 7.55 -3.69
C SER A 58 -0.25 8.47 -3.29
N ILE A 59 -0.95 9.05 -4.27
CA ILE A 59 -2.07 9.97 -4.03
C ILE A 59 -3.19 9.25 -3.25
N LEU A 60 -3.57 8.05 -3.69
CA LEU A 60 -4.61 7.26 -3.02
C LEU A 60 -4.22 6.92 -1.57
N CYS A 61 -2.97 6.53 -1.34
CA CYS A 61 -2.49 6.24 0.02
C CYS A 61 -2.49 7.49 0.91
N ASP A 62 -2.01 8.63 0.41
CA ASP A 62 -1.97 9.87 1.18
C ASP A 62 -3.38 10.31 1.57
N ASN A 63 -4.31 10.30 0.61
CA ASN A 63 -5.71 10.64 0.85
C ASN A 63 -6.36 9.71 1.89
N ALA A 64 -6.13 8.39 1.79
CA ALA A 64 -6.68 7.41 2.73
C ALA A 64 -6.12 7.59 4.14
N ILE A 65 -4.81 7.82 4.27
CA ILE A 65 -4.15 8.07 5.55
C ILE A 65 -4.68 9.36 6.18
N GLU A 66 -4.81 10.43 5.39
CA GLU A 66 -5.26 11.74 5.87
C GLU A 66 -6.72 11.70 6.31
N ALA A 67 -7.60 11.10 5.51
CA ALA A 67 -9.00 10.92 5.88
C ALA A 67 -9.17 10.02 7.12
N SER A 68 -8.31 9.01 7.28
CA SER A 68 -8.41 8.07 8.40
C SER A 68 -8.07 8.69 9.76
N VAL A 69 -7.35 9.82 9.82
CA VAL A 69 -6.99 10.47 11.09
C VAL A 69 -8.24 10.92 11.86
N GLU A 70 -9.29 11.31 11.15
CA GLU A 70 -10.54 11.82 11.75
C GLU A 70 -11.51 10.69 12.15
N ALA A 71 -11.18 9.43 11.87
CA ALA A 71 -12.03 8.28 12.18
C ALA A 71 -11.91 7.86 13.66
N CYS A 72 -13.02 7.38 14.24
CA CYS A 72 -12.99 6.81 15.60
C CYS A 72 -12.08 5.58 15.71
N GLN A 73 -11.91 4.83 14.63
CA GLN A 73 -10.99 3.69 14.52
C GLN A 73 -10.17 3.83 13.24
N PRO A 74 -9.00 4.50 13.30
CA PRO A 74 -8.19 4.77 12.12
C PRO A 74 -7.61 3.50 11.51
N HIS A 75 -8.02 3.19 10.28
CA HIS A 75 -7.61 1.99 9.57
C HIS A 75 -7.59 2.22 8.06
N VAL A 76 -6.51 1.76 7.42
CA VAL A 76 -6.33 1.76 5.97
C VAL A 76 -5.91 0.36 5.53
N SER A 77 -6.60 -0.18 4.52
CA SER A 77 -6.22 -1.45 3.89
C SER A 77 -6.07 -1.27 2.39
N ILE A 78 -4.98 -1.80 1.84
CA ILE A 78 -4.67 -1.78 0.41
C ILE A 78 -4.57 -3.21 -0.07
N ALA A 79 -5.20 -3.50 -1.21
CA ALA A 79 -5.09 -4.80 -1.86
C ALA A 79 -4.77 -4.65 -3.34
N PHE A 80 -3.83 -5.44 -3.83
CA PHE A 80 -3.47 -5.51 -5.25
C PHE A 80 -3.93 -6.86 -5.81
N PHE A 81 -4.86 -6.84 -6.76
CA PHE A 81 -5.39 -8.03 -7.40
C PHE A 81 -5.08 -8.04 -8.89
N LYS A 82 -4.73 -9.21 -9.42
CA LYS A 82 -4.62 -9.42 -10.86
C LYS A 82 -6.00 -9.68 -11.44
N ASN A 83 -6.34 -8.98 -12.52
CA ASN A 83 -7.61 -9.14 -13.19
C ASN A 83 -7.67 -10.56 -13.81
N GLY A 84 -8.66 -11.38 -13.40
CA GLY A 84 -8.84 -12.76 -13.89
C GLY A 84 -8.60 -13.87 -12.85
N ALA A 85 -8.18 -13.54 -11.63
CA ALA A 85 -8.24 -14.44 -10.47
C ALA A 85 -9.54 -14.17 -9.71
N GLN A 86 -10.64 -14.79 -10.16
CA GLN A 86 -11.89 -14.95 -9.40
C GLN A 86 -12.16 -16.44 -9.24
#